data_AF-A0A9P7JMF9-F1
#
_entry.id   AF-A0A9P7JMF9-F1
#
_cell.length_a   1.000
_cell.length_b   1.000
_cell.length_c   1.000
_cell.angle_alpha   90.00
_cell.angle_beta   90.00
_cell.angle_gamma   90.00
#
_symmetry.space_group_name_H-M   'P 1'
#
loop_
_entity.id
_entity.type
_entity.pdbx_description
1 polymer ?
#
loop_
_entity_poly.entity_id
_entity_poly.type
_entity_poly.pdbx_seq_one_letter_code
_entity_poly.pdbx_strand_id
1 'polypeptide(L)'
;MQTFNSKDNLSSASDIIDALHNILRSQVVMSDLTTPLFRVSVPNTYLPTTDSNSESISTILAERQQQLDAVSYEISGLETVMDNIKILHQQLVERKENIKQSMTFHKGLRSALWRLPTEVLHQIFSSLICRPWREVAVDMPSLWCRLHVEFNVTTARVWEGDVDHGDWQRAVFHYDSWLKRARGRPLSIALERYDSTVLLGNLLQPYMDQISFLSICFSRGAGKPQLLLKDMPALRELVILNMHGCDIPAMMEYISQLPSTMHVLDIMYSPFDINLLSSLDPDAFLHLLRLCPNLSSLTVEANFDRQQTLEPFTHANLQSLCLNCADEEAFLAHLFDALSLPSLRMFDACVWAADEIRWPHKQLIDLFARSNCPLERLSFRGFTVMDVQRAKYVALIPSLDVVESVPVALEFNRNKQGSSSHEDPFSNIVVENVICGGMIVILVLEAAGEMRK
;
A
#
# COMPACT_ATOMS: atom_id res chain seq x y z
N MET A 1 -2.06 -15.38 26.89
CA MET A 1 -2.67 -14.75 25.71
C MET A 1 -3.11 -15.87 24.78
N GLN A 2 -4.43 -16.12 24.69
CA GLN A 2 -5.00 -17.01 23.68
C GLN A 2 -5.04 -16.25 22.36
N THR A 3 -4.35 -16.75 21.33
CA THR A 3 -4.43 -16.22 19.97
C THR A 3 -5.78 -16.62 19.37
N PHE A 4 -6.68 -15.64 19.19
CA PHE A 4 -7.94 -15.82 18.47
C PHE A 4 -7.64 -16.15 17.00
N ASN A 5 -8.00 -17.35 16.56
CA ASN A 5 -7.85 -17.81 15.19
C ASN A 5 -8.97 -17.19 14.34
N SER A 6 -8.68 -16.16 13.53
CA SER A 6 -9.72 -15.39 12.81
C SER A 6 -10.18 -16.02 11.48
N LYS A 7 -9.60 -17.16 11.08
CA LYS A 7 -9.83 -17.81 9.77
C LYS A 7 -11.24 -18.39 9.60
N ASP A 8 -11.92 -18.79 10.67
CA ASP A 8 -13.19 -19.52 10.56
C ASP A 8 -14.42 -18.65 10.23
N ASN A 9 -14.29 -17.31 10.22
CA ASN A 9 -15.44 -16.40 10.10
C ASN A 9 -15.51 -15.63 8.77
N LEU A 10 -14.49 -15.71 7.91
CA LEU A 10 -14.53 -15.08 6.59
C LEU A 10 -15.38 -15.86 5.58
N SER A 11 -15.61 -17.17 5.81
CA SER A 11 -16.54 -17.95 4.96
C SER A 11 -17.96 -17.40 5.07
N SER A 12 -18.38 -16.98 6.27
CA SER A 12 -19.76 -16.56 6.55
C SER A 12 -20.25 -15.38 5.68
N ALA A 13 -19.37 -14.45 5.31
CA ALA A 13 -19.78 -13.32 4.46
C ALA A 13 -19.96 -13.72 2.99
N SER A 14 -19.08 -14.60 2.48
CA SER A 14 -19.20 -15.17 1.13
C SER A 14 -20.47 -16.02 1.03
N ASP A 15 -20.73 -16.85 2.04
CA ASP A 15 -21.89 -17.73 2.09
C ASP A 15 -23.22 -16.94 2.04
N ILE A 16 -23.27 -15.75 2.68
CA ILE A 16 -24.43 -14.84 2.64
C ILE A 16 -24.59 -14.20 1.25
N ILE A 17 -23.49 -13.79 0.61
CA ILE A 17 -23.51 -13.19 -0.73
C ILE A 17 -23.97 -14.23 -1.77
N ASP A 18 -23.47 -15.46 -1.67
CA ASP A 18 -23.87 -16.56 -2.56
C ASP A 18 -25.34 -16.95 -2.35
N ALA A 19 -25.83 -16.96 -1.10
CA ALA A 19 -27.25 -17.16 -0.80
C ALA A 19 -28.13 -16.07 -1.42
N LEU A 20 -27.74 -14.79 -1.32
CA LEU A 20 -28.45 -13.68 -1.95
C LEU A 20 -28.47 -13.80 -3.48
N HIS A 21 -27.33 -14.18 -4.09
CA HIS A 21 -27.25 -14.39 -5.53
C HIS A 21 -28.12 -15.55 -6.00
N ASN A 22 -28.20 -16.64 -5.23
CA ASN A 22 -29.07 -17.77 -5.55
C ASN A 22 -30.56 -17.40 -5.48
N ILE A 23 -30.97 -16.59 -4.49
CA ILE A 23 -32.35 -16.07 -4.41
C ILE A 23 -32.66 -15.12 -5.58
N LEU A 24 -31.73 -14.23 -5.93
CA LEU A 24 -31.93 -13.30 -7.05
C LEU A 24 -32.00 -14.02 -8.40
N ARG A 25 -31.25 -15.12 -8.58
CA ARG A 25 -31.32 -15.98 -9.77
C ARG A 25 -32.55 -16.86 -9.79
N SER A 26 -33.10 -17.22 -8.62
CA SER A 26 -34.28 -18.06 -8.54
C SER A 26 -35.57 -17.32 -8.86
N GLN A 27 -35.53 -15.99 -9.13
CA GLN A 27 -36.70 -15.19 -9.49
C GLN A 27 -37.60 -15.98 -10.44
N VAL A 28 -38.65 -16.55 -9.85
CA VAL A 28 -39.71 -17.21 -10.58
C VAL A 28 -40.23 -16.14 -11.51
N VAL A 29 -40.01 -16.32 -12.81
CA VAL A 29 -40.61 -15.48 -13.84
C VAL A 29 -42.10 -15.66 -13.64
N MET A 30 -42.71 -14.76 -12.87
CA MET A 30 -44.15 -14.69 -12.68
C MET A 30 -44.70 -14.36 -14.05
N SER A 31 -45.04 -15.42 -14.78
CA SER A 31 -45.77 -15.30 -16.03
C SER A 31 -47.00 -14.48 -15.70
N ASP A 32 -47.12 -13.36 -16.39
CA ASP A 32 -48.02 -12.27 -16.09
C ASP A 32 -49.38 -12.81 -15.62
N LEU A 33 -49.76 -12.49 -14.39
CA LEU A 33 -50.96 -13.02 -13.72
C LEU A 33 -52.27 -12.60 -14.42
N THR A 34 -52.14 -11.86 -15.52
CA THR A 34 -53.17 -11.48 -16.47
C THR A 34 -53.61 -12.67 -17.34
N THR A 35 -53.94 -13.81 -16.73
CA THR A 35 -54.73 -14.81 -17.44
C THR A 35 -56.10 -14.16 -17.73
N PRO A 36 -56.49 -13.95 -19.01
CA PRO A 36 -57.70 -13.21 -19.36
C PRO A 36 -58.93 -14.07 -19.08
N LEU A 37 -59.33 -14.15 -17.82
CA LEU A 37 -60.49 -14.94 -17.37
C LEU A 37 -61.84 -14.38 -17.86
N PHE A 38 -61.85 -13.24 -18.55
CA PHE A 38 -63.08 -12.61 -19.06
C PHE A 38 -62.90 -12.02 -20.46
N ARG A 39 -62.72 -12.87 -21.46
CA ARG A 39 -63.14 -12.57 -22.85
C ARG A 39 -64.07 -13.65 -23.39
N VAL A 40 -65.05 -14.06 -22.57
CA VAL A 40 -66.18 -14.83 -23.07
C VAL A 40 -67.20 -13.84 -23.63
N SER A 41 -67.08 -13.58 -24.94
CA SER A 41 -68.14 -12.97 -25.72
C SER A 41 -69.37 -13.86 -25.59
N VAL A 42 -70.44 -13.37 -24.97
CA VAL A 42 -71.70 -14.09 -24.78
C VAL A 42 -72.38 -14.36 -26.12
N PRO A 43 -72.59 -15.62 -26.56
CA PRO A 43 -73.60 -15.95 -27.55
C PRO A 43 -74.76 -16.64 -26.83
N ASN A 44 -75.92 -16.03 -26.94
CA ASN A 44 -77.16 -16.49 -26.36
C ASN A 44 -77.58 -17.82 -27.03
N THR A 45 -77.27 -18.98 -26.46
CA THR A 45 -77.89 -20.25 -26.88
C THR A 45 -77.88 -21.27 -25.73
N TYR A 46 -79.08 -21.67 -25.33
CA TYR A 46 -79.33 -22.70 -24.32
C TYR A 46 -78.86 -24.07 -24.81
N LEU A 47 -77.83 -24.63 -24.20
CA LEU A 47 -77.47 -26.04 -24.31
C LEU A 47 -76.95 -26.55 -22.96
N PRO A 48 -77.52 -27.64 -22.40
CA PRO A 48 -77.06 -28.22 -21.15
C PRO A 48 -75.99 -29.27 -21.44
N THR A 49 -74.73 -28.95 -21.14
CA THR A 49 -73.64 -29.94 -21.02
C THR A 49 -72.86 -29.64 -19.75
N THR A 50 -73.41 -30.12 -18.65
CA THR A 50 -72.74 -30.35 -17.37
C THR A 50 -71.72 -31.46 -17.55
N ASP A 51 -70.44 -31.17 -17.27
CA ASP A 51 -69.47 -32.03 -16.54
C ASP A 51 -68.00 -31.71 -16.87
N SER A 52 -67.70 -31.02 -17.98
CA SER A 52 -66.33 -30.72 -18.41
C SER A 52 -65.65 -29.54 -17.68
N ASN A 53 -66.41 -28.61 -17.07
CA ASN A 53 -65.84 -27.40 -16.46
C ASN A 53 -65.26 -27.60 -15.05
N SER A 54 -65.60 -28.68 -14.35
CA SER A 54 -65.12 -28.88 -12.96
C SER A 54 -63.64 -29.25 -12.90
N GLU A 55 -63.16 -30.02 -13.88
CA GLU A 55 -61.77 -30.49 -13.97
C GLU A 55 -60.80 -29.32 -14.25
N SER A 56 -61.22 -28.35 -15.06
CA SER A 56 -60.44 -27.14 -15.37
C SER A 56 -60.20 -26.25 -14.13
N ILE A 57 -61.23 -26.05 -13.29
CA ILE A 57 -61.11 -25.22 -12.07
C ILE A 57 -60.18 -25.89 -11.05
N SER A 58 -60.28 -27.21 -10.87
CA SER A 58 -59.42 -27.94 -9.93
C SER A 58 -57.94 -27.87 -10.34
N THR A 59 -57.65 -27.91 -11.64
CA THR A 59 -56.30 -27.81 -12.18
C THR A 59 -55.72 -26.42 -11.97
N ILE A 60 -56.50 -25.36 -12.22
CA ILE A 60 -56.09 -23.97 -11.96
C ILE A 60 -55.82 -23.75 -10.47
N LEU A 61 -56.67 -24.27 -9.59
CA LEU A 61 -56.49 -24.12 -8.14
C LEU A 61 -55.21 -24.83 -7.66
N ALA A 62 -54.92 -26.03 -8.18
CA ALA A 62 -53.69 -26.74 -7.86
C ALA A 62 -52.44 -25.98 -8.31
N GLU A 63 -52.47 -25.41 -9.53
CA GLU A 63 -51.36 -24.58 -10.05
C GLU A 63 -51.14 -23.33 -9.19
N ARG A 64 -52.22 -22.63 -8.81
CA ARG A 64 -52.11 -21.45 -7.94
C ARG A 64 -51.60 -21.79 -6.54
N GLN A 65 -52.00 -22.95 -5.99
CA GLN A 65 -51.46 -23.42 -4.72
C GLN A 65 -49.96 -23.69 -4.83
N GLN A 66 -49.51 -24.34 -5.90
CA GLN A 66 -48.07 -24.58 -6.13
C GLN A 66 -47.28 -23.27 -6.26
N GLN A 67 -47.83 -22.27 -6.94
CA GLN A 67 -47.21 -20.93 -7.03
C GLN A 67 -47.12 -20.26 -5.66
N LEU A 68 -48.17 -20.34 -4.84
CA LEU A 68 -48.18 -19.79 -3.49
C LEU A 68 -47.16 -20.48 -2.58
N ASP A 69 -47.04 -21.81 -2.67
CA ASP A 69 -46.07 -22.59 -1.91
C ASP A 69 -44.63 -22.23 -2.30
N ALA A 70 -44.36 -22.03 -3.61
CA ALA A 70 -43.06 -21.59 -4.10
C ALA A 70 -42.67 -20.19 -3.59
N VAL A 71 -43.59 -19.22 -3.65
CA VAL A 71 -43.36 -17.87 -3.11
C VAL A 71 -43.15 -17.91 -1.60
N SER A 72 -43.90 -18.74 -0.88
CA SER A 72 -43.75 -18.91 0.58
C SER A 72 -42.37 -19.48 0.93
N TYR A 73 -41.83 -20.40 0.13
CA TYR A 73 -40.48 -20.93 0.30
C TYR A 73 -39.40 -19.86 0.06
N GLU A 74 -39.54 -19.02 -0.97
CA GLU A 74 -38.61 -17.90 -1.22
C GLU A 74 -38.60 -16.88 -0.08
N ILE A 75 -39.79 -16.55 0.46
CA ILE A 75 -39.92 -15.65 1.62
C ILE A 75 -39.17 -16.22 2.83
N SER A 76 -39.36 -17.52 3.14
CA SER A 76 -38.65 -18.16 4.26
C SER A 76 -37.13 -18.20 4.07
N GLY A 77 -36.67 -18.37 2.82
CA GLY A 77 -35.25 -18.25 2.47
C GLY A 77 -34.69 -16.85 2.74
N LEU A 78 -35.44 -15.80 2.38
CA LEU A 78 -35.04 -14.41 2.62
C LEU A 78 -34.99 -14.06 4.12
N GLU A 79 -35.95 -14.56 4.90
CA GLU A 79 -35.96 -14.39 6.37
C GLU A 79 -34.71 -15.01 7.01
N THR A 80 -34.29 -16.19 6.56
CA THR A 80 -33.06 -16.85 7.03
C THR A 80 -31.81 -16.02 6.72
N VAL A 81 -31.73 -15.44 5.52
CA VAL A 81 -30.62 -14.55 5.13
C VAL A 81 -30.60 -13.29 6.00
N MET A 82 -31.76 -12.69 6.26
CA MET A 82 -31.85 -11.52 7.14
C MET A 82 -31.36 -11.82 8.55
N ASP A 83 -31.67 -12.99 9.11
CA ASP A 83 -31.20 -13.37 10.43
C ASP A 83 -29.68 -13.62 10.46
N ASN A 84 -29.11 -14.22 9.42
CA ASN A 84 -27.66 -14.34 9.27
C ASN A 84 -26.96 -12.97 9.20
N ILE A 85 -27.54 -12.00 8.49
CA ILE A 85 -27.04 -10.62 8.44
C ILE A 85 -27.05 -9.98 9.84
N LYS A 86 -28.11 -10.17 10.63
CA LYS A 86 -28.17 -9.66 12.02
C LYS A 86 -27.07 -10.28 12.89
N ILE A 87 -26.83 -11.58 12.77
CA ILE A 87 -25.76 -12.28 13.49
C ILE A 87 -24.39 -11.71 13.12
N LEU A 88 -24.11 -11.57 11.82
CA LEU A 88 -22.85 -10.99 11.32
C LEU A 88 -22.66 -9.56 11.83
N HIS A 89 -23.71 -8.73 11.79
CA HIS A 89 -23.68 -7.38 12.33
C HIS A 89 -23.30 -7.38 13.82
N GLN A 90 -23.90 -8.26 14.62
CA GLN A 90 -23.59 -8.38 16.04
C GLN A 90 -22.12 -8.76 16.28
N GLN A 91 -21.59 -9.71 15.51
CA GLN A 91 -20.18 -10.11 15.57
C GLN A 91 -19.23 -8.96 15.20
N LEU A 92 -19.57 -8.16 14.20
CA LEU A 92 -18.77 -6.99 13.80
C LEU A 92 -18.77 -5.91 14.89
N VAL A 93 -19.90 -5.67 15.55
CA VAL A 93 -20.00 -4.74 16.69
C VAL A 93 -19.13 -5.22 17.85
N GLU A 94 -19.16 -6.51 18.18
CA GLU A 94 -18.31 -7.09 19.23
C GLU A 94 -16.82 -6.97 18.88
N ARG A 95 -16.43 -7.29 17.64
CA ARG A 95 -15.04 -7.13 17.17
C ARG A 95 -14.58 -5.68 17.25
N LYS A 96 -15.43 -4.73 16.87
CA LYS A 96 -15.13 -3.30 16.97
C LYS A 96 -14.83 -2.90 18.42
N GLU A 97 -15.64 -3.35 19.38
CA GLU A 97 -15.41 -3.02 20.80
C GLU A 97 -14.16 -3.72 21.34
N ASN A 98 -13.88 -4.96 20.94
CA ASN A 98 -12.64 -5.66 21.28
C ASN A 98 -11.39 -4.94 20.75
N ILE A 99 -11.43 -4.47 19.49
CA ILE A 99 -10.35 -3.64 18.92
C ILE A 99 -10.18 -2.35 19.72
N LYS A 100 -11.28 -1.67 20.06
CA LYS A 100 -11.25 -0.44 20.85
C LYS A 100 -10.64 -0.67 22.24
N GLN A 101 -11.00 -1.76 22.92
CA GLN A 101 -10.42 -2.14 24.20
C GLN A 101 -8.93 -2.47 24.08
N SER A 102 -8.55 -3.24 23.05
CA SER A 102 -7.15 -3.55 22.75
C SER A 102 -6.35 -2.26 22.50
N MET A 103 -6.89 -1.34 21.71
CA MET A 103 -6.28 -0.02 21.49
C MET A 103 -6.13 0.76 22.80
N THR A 104 -7.15 0.80 23.66
CA THR A 104 -7.05 1.46 24.98
C THR A 104 -5.99 0.80 25.88
N PHE A 105 -5.90 -0.53 25.85
CA PHE A 105 -4.88 -1.29 26.59
C PHE A 105 -3.46 -0.99 26.07
N HIS A 106 -3.25 -1.00 24.74
CA HIS A 106 -1.96 -0.65 24.14
C HIS A 106 -1.62 0.83 24.26
N LYS A 107 -2.61 1.73 24.32
CA LYS A 107 -2.45 3.13 24.75
C LYS A 107 -2.10 3.27 26.24
N GLY A 108 -2.32 2.22 27.03
CA GLY A 108 -1.83 2.10 28.41
C GLY A 108 -0.37 1.64 28.49
N LEU A 109 0.04 0.76 27.57
CA LEU A 109 1.41 0.20 27.52
C LEU A 109 2.42 1.08 26.78
N ARG A 110 1.96 1.94 25.85
CA ARG A 110 2.76 3.09 25.40
C ARG A 110 2.90 4.01 26.62
N SER A 111 4.10 3.99 27.21
CA SER A 111 4.43 4.54 28.52
C SER A 111 3.83 5.91 28.83
N ALA A 112 3.75 6.27 30.11
CA ALA A 112 3.35 7.60 30.59
C ALA A 112 4.10 8.77 29.89
N LEU A 113 5.26 8.53 29.26
CA LEU A 113 5.96 9.53 28.46
C LEU A 113 5.18 9.95 27.21
N TRP A 114 4.44 9.06 26.55
CA TRP A 114 3.74 9.34 25.28
C TRP A 114 2.36 9.98 25.44
N ARG A 115 1.92 10.22 26.69
CA ARG A 115 0.66 10.92 27.00
C ARG A 115 0.83 12.42 27.22
N LEU A 116 2.08 12.86 27.19
CA LEU A 116 2.44 14.22 27.47
C LEU A 116 2.50 14.94 26.12
N PRO A 117 1.82 16.09 25.97
CA PRO A 117 1.96 16.93 24.79
C PRO A 117 3.44 17.14 24.46
N THR A 118 3.78 17.30 23.18
CA THR A 118 5.15 17.51 22.70
C THR A 118 5.88 18.63 23.44
N GLU A 119 5.14 19.62 23.93
CA GLU A 119 5.63 20.74 24.76
C GLU A 119 6.05 20.28 26.16
N VAL A 120 5.33 19.32 26.73
CA VAL A 120 5.63 18.72 28.03
C VAL A 120 6.75 17.69 27.91
N LEU A 121 6.81 16.91 26.82
CA LEU A 121 7.98 16.09 26.52
C LEU A 121 9.22 16.96 26.31
N HIS A 122 9.11 18.03 25.52
CA HIS A 122 10.19 19.00 25.34
C HIS A 122 10.62 19.64 26.66
N GLN A 123 9.69 20.02 27.54
CA GLN A 123 10.03 20.47 28.90
C GLN A 123 10.65 19.37 29.76
N ILE A 124 10.19 18.12 29.64
CA ILE A 124 10.79 17.00 30.35
C ILE A 124 12.23 16.80 29.89
N PHE A 125 12.46 16.64 28.59
CA PHE A 125 13.80 16.46 28.03
C PHE A 125 14.72 17.67 28.24
N SER A 126 14.19 18.89 28.20
CA SER A 126 14.98 20.13 28.34
C SER A 126 15.21 20.57 29.80
N SER A 127 14.30 20.27 30.75
CA SER A 127 14.41 20.76 32.14
C SER A 127 14.10 19.75 33.26
N LEU A 128 13.41 18.63 33.03
CA LEU A 128 12.91 17.77 34.12
C LEU A 128 13.35 16.29 34.09
N ILE A 129 14.07 15.83 33.07
CA ILE A 129 14.68 14.50 33.13
C ILE A 129 15.78 14.56 34.18
N CYS A 130 15.61 13.77 35.25
CA CYS A 130 16.61 13.68 36.28
C CYS A 130 17.94 13.23 35.64
N ARG A 131 19.04 13.75 36.17
CA ARG A 131 20.40 13.52 35.65
C ARG A 131 20.67 12.06 35.23
N PRO A 132 20.24 11.01 35.96
CA PRO A 132 20.46 9.62 35.55
C PRO A 132 19.90 9.27 34.17
N TRP A 133 18.70 9.74 33.81
CA TRP A 133 18.11 9.41 32.51
C TRP A 133 18.79 10.15 31.36
N ARG A 134 19.33 11.35 31.61
CA ARG A 134 20.18 12.03 30.61
C ARG A 134 21.48 11.28 30.40
N GLU A 135 22.09 10.80 31.48
CA GLU A 135 23.29 9.96 31.42
C GLU A 135 23.00 8.68 30.63
N VAL A 136 21.91 7.97 30.94
CA VAL A 136 21.47 6.79 30.18
C VAL A 136 21.26 7.11 28.70
N ALA A 137 20.55 8.19 28.38
CA ALA A 137 20.31 8.57 26.98
C ALA A 137 21.63 8.86 26.25
N VAL A 138 22.55 9.62 26.85
CA VAL A 138 23.86 9.99 26.27
C VAL A 138 24.79 8.77 26.16
N ASP A 139 24.68 7.80 27.07
CA ASP A 139 25.51 6.60 27.11
C ASP A 139 24.93 5.40 26.37
N MET A 140 23.78 5.56 25.70
CA MET A 140 23.19 4.55 24.82
C MET A 140 23.28 4.98 23.34
N PRO A 141 24.40 4.72 22.64
CA PRO A 141 24.59 5.10 21.23
C PRO A 141 23.48 4.62 20.28
N SER A 142 22.86 3.48 20.57
CA SER A 142 21.79 2.90 19.76
C SER A 142 20.56 3.80 19.63
N LEU A 143 20.30 4.67 20.63
CA LEU A 143 19.20 5.64 20.58
C LEU A 143 19.42 6.73 19.53
N TRP A 144 20.67 6.93 19.11
CA TRP A 144 21.07 8.01 18.19
C TRP A 144 21.36 7.48 16.78
N CYS A 145 21.19 6.18 16.54
CA CYS A 145 21.45 5.54 15.25
C CYS A 145 20.39 5.84 14.19
N ARG A 146 19.22 6.33 14.58
CA ARG A 146 18.14 6.70 13.66
C ARG A 146 17.90 8.19 13.74
N LEU A 147 17.91 8.83 12.58
CA LEU A 147 17.69 10.26 12.47
C LEU A 147 16.75 10.54 11.31
N HIS A 148 15.60 11.14 11.61
CA HIS A 148 14.73 11.74 10.60
C HIS A 148 14.92 13.25 10.63
N VAL A 149 15.22 13.82 9.48
CA VAL A 149 15.52 15.22 9.28
C VAL A 149 14.49 15.77 8.31
N GLU A 150 13.58 16.59 8.83
CA GLU A 150 12.67 17.37 8.00
C GLU A 150 13.09 18.84 8.03
N PHE A 151 13.43 19.39 6.88
CA PHE A 151 13.64 20.83 6.76
C PHE A 151 12.32 21.47 6.35
N ASN A 152 11.79 22.30 7.24
CA ASN A 152 10.52 22.97 7.00
C ASN A 152 10.72 24.17 6.07
N VAL A 153 10.78 23.94 4.77
CA VAL A 153 10.90 24.99 3.74
C VAL A 153 9.57 25.75 3.52
N THR A 154 8.54 25.51 4.34
CA THR A 154 7.17 25.97 4.04
C THR A 154 6.91 27.47 4.16
N THR A 155 7.86 28.30 4.61
CA THR A 155 7.57 29.74 4.84
C THR A 155 8.09 30.69 3.77
N ALA A 156 8.94 30.26 2.83
CA ALA A 156 9.38 31.13 1.74
C ALA A 156 8.50 30.94 0.48
N ARG A 157 7.22 31.32 0.56
CA ARG A 157 6.41 31.59 -0.65
C ARG A 157 6.92 32.80 -1.46
N VAL A 158 8.04 33.39 -1.08
CA VAL A 158 8.79 34.38 -1.87
C VAL A 158 9.89 33.64 -2.61
N TRP A 159 9.50 32.91 -3.65
CA TRP A 159 10.42 32.48 -4.69
C TRP A 159 11.21 33.72 -5.14
N GLU A 160 12.54 33.67 -5.05
CA GLU A 160 13.54 34.72 -5.37
C GLU A 160 14.16 35.55 -4.22
N GLY A 161 13.75 35.37 -2.95
CA GLY A 161 14.46 35.99 -1.82
C GLY A 161 15.46 35.04 -1.15
N ASP A 162 16.73 35.47 -0.97
CA ASP A 162 17.79 34.76 -0.24
C ASP A 162 17.25 33.91 0.91
N VAL A 163 17.43 32.58 0.82
CA VAL A 163 17.14 31.67 1.93
C VAL A 163 18.05 32.05 3.10
N ASP A 164 17.46 32.33 4.27
CA ASP A 164 18.24 32.67 5.47
C ASP A 164 19.17 31.51 5.86
N HIS A 165 20.45 31.65 5.52
CA HIS A 165 21.49 30.68 5.83
C HIS A 165 21.66 30.42 7.34
N GLY A 166 21.12 31.28 8.21
CA GLY A 166 21.24 31.16 9.66
C GLY A 166 20.56 29.92 10.24
N ASP A 167 19.39 29.53 9.74
CA ASP A 167 18.63 28.39 10.29
C ASP A 167 19.31 27.06 9.98
N TRP A 168 19.90 26.94 8.79
CA TRP A 168 20.64 25.73 8.40
C TRP A 168 21.88 25.50 9.29
N GLN A 169 22.65 26.54 9.58
CA GLN A 169 23.86 26.37 10.42
C GLN A 169 23.50 25.89 11.83
N ARG A 170 22.39 26.39 12.39
CA ARG A 170 21.86 25.91 13.67
C ARG A 170 21.44 24.44 13.58
N ALA A 171 20.77 24.07 12.48
CA ALA A 171 20.34 22.70 12.22
C ALA A 171 21.53 21.73 12.18
N VAL A 172 22.55 22.08 11.39
CA VAL A 172 23.79 21.31 11.23
C VAL A 172 24.44 21.08 12.59
N PHE A 173 24.53 22.10 13.43
CA PHE A 173 25.10 21.95 14.77
C PHE A 173 24.36 20.90 15.61
N HIS A 174 23.02 20.91 15.57
CA HIS A 174 22.20 19.95 16.29
C HIS A 174 22.32 18.53 15.72
N TYR A 175 22.28 18.37 14.40
CA TYR A 175 22.39 17.06 13.76
C TYR A 175 23.80 16.47 13.88
N ASP A 176 24.86 17.27 13.75
CA ASP A 176 26.23 16.82 13.99
C ASP A 176 26.39 16.34 15.44
N SER A 177 25.86 17.10 16.40
CA SER A 177 25.86 16.69 17.81
C SER A 177 25.08 15.39 18.06
N TRP A 178 24.00 15.15 17.31
CA TRP A 178 23.22 13.91 17.35
C TRP A 178 24.05 12.73 16.80
N LEU A 179 24.58 12.88 15.58
CA LEU A 179 25.32 11.83 14.88
C LEU A 179 26.60 11.41 15.62
N LYS A 180 27.31 12.35 16.26
CA LYS A 180 28.48 12.03 17.13
C LYS A 180 28.13 11.07 18.26
N ARG A 181 26.90 11.10 18.77
CA ARG A 181 26.46 10.23 19.88
C ARG A 181 26.23 8.79 19.45
N ALA A 182 26.10 8.51 18.14
CA ALA A 182 26.00 7.14 17.63
C ALA A 182 27.32 6.34 17.78
N ARG A 183 28.46 7.00 18.07
CA ARG A 183 29.77 6.39 18.42
C ARG A 183 30.19 5.25 17.46
N GLY A 184 30.08 5.46 16.14
CA GLY A 184 30.53 4.47 15.15
C GLY A 184 29.52 3.38 14.80
N ARG A 185 28.30 3.43 15.35
CA ARG A 185 27.24 2.46 15.05
C ARG A 185 26.64 2.72 13.66
N PRO A 186 26.09 1.69 12.99
CA PRO A 186 25.36 1.87 11.75
C PRO A 186 24.23 2.90 11.91
N LEU A 187 24.14 3.80 10.94
CA LEU A 187 23.17 4.89 10.91
C LEU A 187 22.04 4.56 9.92
N SER A 188 20.84 4.97 10.29
CA SER A 188 19.66 5.02 9.43
C SER A 188 19.18 6.47 9.38
N ILE A 189 19.35 7.11 8.23
CA ILE A 189 19.06 8.54 8.07
C ILE A 189 17.91 8.69 7.07
N ALA A 190 16.89 9.45 7.43
CA ALA A 190 15.82 9.86 6.53
C ALA A 190 15.84 11.39 6.39
N LEU A 191 15.86 11.87 5.17
CA LEU A 191 16.06 13.27 4.81
C LEU A 191 14.90 13.73 3.94
N GLU A 192 14.16 14.69 4.43
CA GLU A 192 13.01 15.26 3.74
C GLU A 192 13.21 16.75 3.48
N ARG A 193 12.90 17.17 2.24
CA ARG A 193 12.74 18.59 1.83
C ARG A 193 13.97 19.48 2.05
N TYR A 194 15.16 19.09 1.59
CA TYR A 194 16.36 19.92 1.69
C TYR A 194 16.72 20.59 0.35
N ASP A 195 17.30 21.79 0.41
CA ASP A 195 17.56 22.60 -0.80
C ASP A 195 19.01 22.53 -1.31
N SER A 196 19.96 22.08 -0.47
CA SER A 196 21.39 22.09 -0.82
C SER A 196 22.07 20.74 -0.54
N THR A 197 22.42 20.04 -1.62
CA THR A 197 23.21 18.81 -1.57
C THR A 197 24.63 19.04 -1.03
N VAL A 198 25.21 20.22 -1.23
CA VAL A 198 26.55 20.56 -0.74
C VAL A 198 26.56 20.65 0.78
N LEU A 199 25.61 21.37 1.34
CA LEU A 199 25.50 21.57 2.78
C LEU A 199 25.19 20.25 3.50
N LEU A 200 24.29 19.45 2.93
CA LEU A 200 23.96 18.13 3.43
C LEU A 200 25.15 17.17 3.30
N GLY A 201 25.87 17.21 2.16
CA GLY A 201 27.09 16.46 1.95
C GLY A 201 28.13 16.73 3.03
N ASN A 202 28.37 18.00 3.35
CA ASN A 202 29.30 18.38 4.43
C ASN A 202 28.87 17.86 5.81
N LEU A 203 27.56 17.83 6.10
CA LEU A 203 27.03 17.28 7.35
C LEU A 203 27.23 15.75 7.43
N LEU A 204 26.98 15.03 6.35
CA LEU A 204 27.04 13.56 6.33
C LEU A 204 28.44 13.01 6.08
N GLN A 205 29.35 13.78 5.49
CA GLN A 205 30.70 13.34 5.09
C GLN A 205 31.47 12.62 6.22
N PRO A 206 31.46 13.07 7.49
CA PRO A 206 32.15 12.38 8.59
C PRO A 206 31.56 11.00 8.95
N TYR A 207 30.36 10.70 8.44
CA TYR A 207 29.55 9.55 8.84
C TYR A 207 29.26 8.58 7.70
N MET A 208 29.78 8.81 6.48
CA MET A 208 29.48 7.99 5.30
C MET A 208 29.79 6.50 5.48
N ASP A 209 30.86 6.17 6.21
CA ASP A 209 31.24 4.79 6.53
C ASP A 209 30.28 4.09 7.51
N GLN A 210 29.35 4.84 8.12
CA GLN A 210 28.37 4.34 9.09
C GLN A 210 26.97 4.27 8.51
N ILE A 211 26.66 5.05 7.45
CA ILE A 211 25.30 5.13 6.89
C ILE A 211 24.99 3.81 6.19
N SER A 212 24.07 3.05 6.81
CA SER A 212 23.60 1.74 6.34
C SER A 212 22.22 1.81 5.70
N PHE A 213 21.40 2.77 6.12
CA PHE A 213 20.10 3.08 5.52
C PHE A 213 20.04 4.58 5.24
N LEU A 214 19.56 4.93 4.06
CA LEU A 214 19.39 6.30 3.63
C LEU A 214 18.07 6.46 2.89
N SER A 215 17.19 7.31 3.41
CA SER A 215 15.96 7.73 2.73
C SER A 215 16.08 9.20 2.37
N ILE A 216 15.85 9.58 1.12
CA ILE A 216 16.08 10.95 0.64
C ILE A 216 14.92 11.38 -0.23
N CYS A 217 14.36 12.55 0.06
CA CYS A 217 13.43 13.26 -0.81
C CYS A 217 14.12 14.44 -1.50
N PHE A 218 14.20 14.43 -2.83
CA PHE A 218 14.79 15.54 -3.58
C PHE A 218 13.76 16.67 -3.77
N SER A 219 14.13 17.91 -3.44
CA SER A 219 13.31 19.07 -3.77
C SER A 219 13.53 19.49 -5.24
N ARG A 220 12.53 20.14 -5.84
CA ARG A 220 12.63 20.66 -7.20
C ARG A 220 13.77 21.67 -7.28
N GLY A 221 14.77 21.39 -8.11
CA GLY A 221 15.93 22.27 -8.29
C GLY A 221 17.05 22.05 -7.28
N ALA A 222 16.95 21.03 -6.41
CA ALA A 222 18.08 20.57 -5.62
C ALA A 222 19.27 20.32 -6.56
N GLY A 223 20.42 20.89 -6.21
CA GLY A 223 21.64 20.74 -7.01
C GLY A 223 22.04 19.27 -7.20
N LYS A 224 23.08 19.03 -7.99
CA LYS A 224 23.66 17.71 -8.31
C LYS A 224 23.58 16.69 -7.15
N PRO A 225 22.62 15.73 -7.17
CA PRO A 225 22.44 14.76 -6.08
C PRO A 225 23.58 13.73 -5.99
N GLN A 226 24.37 13.60 -7.07
CA GLN A 226 25.58 12.77 -7.16
C GLN A 226 26.51 12.91 -5.94
N LEU A 227 26.67 14.14 -5.46
CA LEU A 227 27.67 14.46 -4.45
C LEU A 227 27.35 13.82 -3.10
N LEU A 228 26.08 13.49 -2.85
CA LEU A 228 25.66 12.93 -1.59
C LEU A 228 25.86 11.42 -1.52
N LEU A 229 25.58 10.69 -2.60
CA LEU A 229 25.58 9.22 -2.61
C LEU A 229 26.95 8.61 -2.88
N LYS A 230 27.92 9.44 -3.27
CA LYS A 230 29.29 9.00 -3.50
C LYS A 230 29.94 8.59 -2.18
N ASP A 231 30.70 7.50 -2.20
CA ASP A 231 31.56 7.06 -1.10
C ASP A 231 30.79 6.62 0.17
N MET A 232 29.66 5.93 0.02
CA MET A 232 28.93 5.29 1.14
C MET A 232 29.15 3.77 1.18
N PRO A 233 30.32 3.25 1.60
CA PRO A 233 30.64 1.82 1.50
C PRO A 233 29.77 0.93 2.39
N ALA A 234 29.16 1.49 3.44
CA ALA A 234 28.31 0.76 4.37
C ALA A 234 26.82 0.72 3.97
N LEU A 235 26.42 1.42 2.91
CA LEU A 235 25.03 1.55 2.50
C LEU A 235 24.45 0.20 2.07
N ARG A 236 23.33 -0.19 2.69
CA ARG A 236 22.61 -1.44 2.41
C ARG A 236 21.22 -1.16 1.85
N GLU A 237 20.61 -0.07 2.28
CA GLU A 237 19.24 0.27 1.97
C GLU A 237 19.17 1.74 1.52
N LEU A 238 18.61 1.96 0.33
CA LEU A 238 18.41 3.31 -0.21
C LEU A 238 16.94 3.46 -0.62
N VAL A 239 16.31 4.50 -0.10
CA VAL A 239 14.96 4.91 -0.46
C VAL A 239 15.06 6.29 -1.07
N ILE A 240 14.79 6.41 -2.36
CA ILE A 240 14.70 7.68 -3.05
C ILE A 240 13.22 8.01 -3.19
N LEU A 241 12.79 9.00 -2.44
CA LEU A 241 11.46 9.57 -2.52
C LEU A 241 11.50 10.75 -3.49
N ASN A 242 10.47 10.85 -4.31
CA ASN A 242 10.13 12.07 -5.05
C ASN A 242 11.29 12.67 -5.86
N MET A 243 11.55 12.11 -7.05
CA MET A 243 12.62 12.61 -7.95
C MET A 243 12.22 13.80 -8.83
N HIS A 244 11.36 14.70 -8.36
CA HIS A 244 10.91 15.84 -9.17
C HIS A 244 12.09 16.69 -9.68
N GLY A 245 12.24 16.74 -11.02
CA GLY A 245 13.24 17.56 -11.69
C GLY A 245 14.68 17.04 -11.64
N CYS A 246 14.90 15.80 -11.18
CA CYS A 246 16.21 15.15 -11.28
C CYS A 246 16.49 14.66 -12.71
N ASP A 247 17.73 14.83 -13.17
CA ASP A 247 18.23 14.24 -14.41
C ASP A 247 18.38 12.72 -14.24
N ILE A 248 17.44 11.96 -14.83
CA ILE A 248 17.37 10.49 -14.69
C ILE A 248 18.64 9.79 -15.19
N PRO A 249 19.17 10.07 -16.40
CA PRO A 249 20.47 9.55 -16.82
C PRO A 249 21.59 9.75 -15.78
N ALA A 250 21.66 10.93 -15.21
CA ALA A 250 22.67 11.23 -14.20
C ALA A 250 22.40 10.42 -12.91
N MET A 251 21.13 10.27 -12.49
CA MET A 251 20.76 9.40 -11.37
C MET A 251 21.18 7.95 -11.59
N MET A 252 20.94 7.41 -12.78
CA MET A 252 21.35 6.06 -13.16
C MET A 252 22.87 5.88 -13.09
N GLU A 253 23.64 6.90 -13.47
CA GLU A 253 25.08 6.92 -13.29
C GLU A 253 25.49 6.80 -11.81
N TYR A 254 24.76 7.40 -10.86
CA TYR A 254 25.08 7.21 -9.44
C TYR A 254 24.66 5.86 -8.92
N ILE A 255 23.51 5.35 -9.38
CA ILE A 255 23.08 4.02 -8.98
C ILE A 255 24.13 2.98 -9.41
N SER A 256 24.81 3.22 -10.53
CA SER A 256 25.96 2.40 -10.97
C SER A 256 27.18 2.44 -10.04
N GLN A 257 27.27 3.48 -9.21
CA GLN A 257 28.35 3.66 -8.23
C GLN A 257 27.97 3.20 -6.82
N LEU A 258 26.73 2.72 -6.62
CA LEU A 258 26.30 2.21 -5.33
C LEU A 258 27.14 0.99 -4.92
N PRO A 259 27.38 0.83 -3.61
CA PRO A 259 28.22 -0.27 -3.15
C PRO A 259 27.53 -1.61 -3.41
N SER A 260 28.34 -2.64 -3.70
CA SER A 260 27.84 -4.01 -3.86
C SER A 260 27.16 -4.60 -2.61
N THR A 261 27.28 -3.94 -1.45
CA THR A 261 26.59 -4.25 -0.19
C THR A 261 25.11 -3.85 -0.19
N MET A 262 24.62 -3.21 -1.23
CA MET A 262 23.23 -2.82 -1.37
C MET A 262 22.30 -4.04 -1.51
N HIS A 263 21.22 -4.05 -0.74
CA HIS A 263 20.22 -5.12 -0.69
C HIS A 263 18.78 -4.64 -0.90
N VAL A 264 18.50 -3.38 -0.59
CA VAL A 264 17.17 -2.77 -0.78
C VAL A 264 17.33 -1.47 -1.54
N LEU A 265 16.59 -1.35 -2.64
CA LEU A 265 16.49 -0.13 -3.41
C LEU A 265 15.01 0.16 -3.63
N ASP A 266 14.56 1.29 -3.12
CA ASP A 266 13.21 1.79 -3.32
C ASP A 266 13.29 3.15 -4.02
N ILE A 267 12.67 3.26 -5.18
CA ILE A 267 12.60 4.49 -5.97
C ILE A 267 11.12 4.80 -6.17
N MET A 268 10.60 5.67 -5.31
CA MET A 268 9.21 6.11 -5.35
C MET A 268 9.13 7.50 -5.99
N TYR A 269 8.28 7.68 -6.98
CA TYR A 269 8.00 9.00 -7.51
C TYR A 269 6.68 9.52 -6.94
N SER A 270 6.56 10.84 -6.98
CA SER A 270 5.34 11.53 -6.59
C SER A 270 4.50 11.73 -7.85
N PRO A 271 3.22 11.30 -7.86
CA PRO A 271 2.38 11.28 -9.07
C PRO A 271 1.95 12.68 -9.56
N PHE A 272 2.40 13.75 -8.90
CA PHE A 272 1.85 15.09 -9.11
C PHE A 272 2.43 15.88 -10.31
N ASP A 273 3.42 15.35 -11.05
CA ASP A 273 3.99 16.07 -12.21
C ASP A 273 4.21 15.14 -13.43
N ILE A 274 3.11 14.61 -13.96
CA ILE A 274 3.04 13.66 -15.09
C ILE A 274 3.73 14.19 -16.36
N ASN A 275 3.88 15.51 -16.49
CA ASN A 275 4.40 16.14 -17.72
C ASN A 275 5.93 16.20 -17.81
N LEU A 276 6.65 15.92 -16.71
CA LEU A 276 8.12 15.91 -16.66
C LEU A 276 8.72 14.50 -16.51
N LEU A 277 7.88 13.49 -16.35
CA LEU A 277 8.27 12.08 -16.20
C LEU A 277 8.55 11.48 -17.58
N SER A 278 9.66 11.89 -18.20
CA SER A 278 10.29 11.03 -19.21
C SER A 278 10.89 9.84 -18.46
N SER A 279 10.05 8.83 -18.29
CA SER A 279 10.31 7.41 -18.11
C SER A 279 11.73 6.99 -17.72
N LEU A 280 11.86 6.18 -16.66
CA LEU A 280 13.01 5.28 -16.59
C LEU A 280 13.03 4.50 -17.91
N ASP A 281 14.12 4.48 -18.67
CA ASP A 281 14.16 3.70 -19.90
C ASP A 281 14.11 2.20 -19.55
N PRO A 282 13.46 1.32 -20.33
CA PRO A 282 13.47 -0.12 -20.07
C PRO A 282 14.89 -0.68 -19.87
N ASP A 283 15.82 -0.20 -20.69
CA ASP A 283 17.24 -0.56 -20.58
C ASP A 283 17.87 -0.01 -19.31
N ALA A 284 17.44 1.17 -18.83
CA ALA A 284 17.87 1.70 -17.54
C ALA A 284 17.39 0.81 -16.39
N PHE A 285 16.17 0.27 -16.43
CA PHE A 285 15.69 -0.69 -15.43
C PHE A 285 16.53 -1.98 -15.43
N LEU A 286 16.80 -2.57 -16.60
CA LEU A 286 17.65 -3.76 -16.67
C LEU A 286 19.10 -3.46 -16.28
N HIS A 287 19.60 -2.26 -16.62
CA HIS A 287 20.91 -1.79 -16.18
C HIS A 287 20.96 -1.66 -14.66
N LEU A 288 19.92 -1.12 -14.02
CA LEU A 288 19.79 -1.04 -12.56
C LEU A 288 20.02 -2.40 -11.89
N LEU A 289 19.32 -3.41 -12.40
CA LEU A 289 19.41 -4.78 -11.89
C LEU A 289 20.80 -5.39 -12.13
N ARG A 290 21.46 -5.06 -13.25
CA ARG A 290 22.85 -5.49 -13.51
C ARG A 290 23.85 -4.88 -12.53
N LEU A 291 23.63 -3.64 -12.12
CA LEU A 291 24.51 -2.91 -11.21
C LEU A 291 24.39 -3.37 -9.75
N CYS A 292 23.23 -3.90 -9.37
CA CYS A 292 22.94 -4.31 -8.00
C CYS A 292 22.72 -5.84 -7.89
N PRO A 293 23.71 -6.71 -8.17
CA PRO A 293 23.51 -8.16 -8.22
C PRO A 293 23.08 -8.78 -6.89
N ASN A 294 23.31 -8.09 -5.76
CA ASN A 294 22.93 -8.51 -4.41
C ASN A 294 21.57 -7.93 -3.96
N LEU A 295 20.84 -7.28 -4.87
CA LEU A 295 19.54 -6.69 -4.58
C LEU A 295 18.52 -7.78 -4.25
N SER A 296 17.92 -7.67 -3.07
CA SER A 296 16.91 -8.60 -2.56
C SER A 296 15.50 -8.03 -2.67
N SER A 297 15.36 -6.71 -2.64
CA SER A 297 14.09 -6.01 -2.78
C SER A 297 14.24 -4.79 -3.69
N LEU A 298 13.36 -4.69 -4.68
CA LEU A 298 13.26 -3.54 -5.57
C LEU A 298 11.82 -3.03 -5.60
N THR A 299 11.65 -1.76 -5.30
CA THR A 299 10.42 -1.02 -5.60
C THR A 299 10.77 0.05 -6.62
N VAL A 300 10.07 0.07 -7.74
CA VAL A 300 10.26 1.09 -8.77
C VAL A 300 8.92 1.57 -9.30
N GLU A 301 8.85 2.87 -9.55
CA GLU A 301 7.80 3.42 -10.38
C GLU A 301 8.24 3.49 -11.84
N ALA A 302 7.36 2.97 -12.68
CA ALA A 302 7.58 2.48 -14.01
C ALA A 302 6.63 3.26 -14.92
N ASN A 303 7.13 4.37 -15.46
CA ASN A 303 6.54 5.08 -16.58
C ASN A 303 7.45 4.81 -17.78
N PHE A 304 6.92 4.35 -18.90
CA PHE A 304 7.71 3.88 -20.04
C PHE A 304 7.02 4.21 -21.36
N ASP A 305 7.64 5.07 -22.18
CA ASP A 305 7.04 5.60 -23.41
C ASP A 305 7.51 4.84 -24.69
N ARG A 306 8.43 3.88 -24.58
CA ARG A 306 9.07 3.26 -25.76
C ARG A 306 8.90 1.75 -25.82
N GLN A 307 8.41 1.28 -26.97
CA GLN A 307 8.46 -0.12 -27.37
C GLN A 307 9.88 -0.47 -27.86
N GLN A 308 10.74 -0.91 -26.94
CA GLN A 308 12.03 -1.50 -27.28
C GLN A 308 12.05 -2.97 -26.90
N THR A 309 12.61 -3.80 -27.77
CA THR A 309 12.88 -5.20 -27.45
C THR A 309 14.03 -5.27 -26.46
N LEU A 310 13.73 -5.71 -25.25
CA LEU A 310 14.70 -5.84 -24.19
C LEU A 310 15.51 -7.13 -24.32
N GLU A 311 16.81 -7.07 -24.00
CA GLU A 311 17.64 -8.27 -23.92
C GLU A 311 17.26 -9.12 -22.70
N PRO A 312 17.21 -10.46 -22.83
CA PRO A 312 16.96 -11.34 -21.71
C PRO A 312 17.98 -11.14 -20.57
N PHE A 313 17.48 -11.06 -19.34
CA PHE A 313 18.27 -10.80 -18.15
C PHE A 313 17.77 -11.62 -16.96
N THR A 314 18.70 -12.18 -16.17
CA THR A 314 18.38 -12.97 -14.98
C THR A 314 18.92 -12.30 -13.72
N HIS A 315 18.06 -12.06 -12.72
CA HIS A 315 18.47 -11.57 -11.40
C HIS A 315 18.35 -12.67 -10.34
N ALA A 316 19.49 -13.25 -9.94
CA ALA A 316 19.50 -14.44 -9.09
C ALA A 316 19.00 -14.21 -7.66
N ASN A 317 19.13 -12.99 -7.12
CA ASN A 317 18.92 -12.71 -5.70
C ASN A 317 17.65 -11.92 -5.38
N LEU A 318 16.89 -11.48 -6.39
CA LEU A 318 15.73 -10.62 -6.15
C LEU A 318 14.59 -11.44 -5.58
N GLN A 319 14.20 -11.14 -4.34
CA GLN A 319 13.14 -11.82 -3.60
C GLN A 319 11.83 -11.04 -3.61
N SER A 320 11.90 -9.72 -3.67
CA SER A 320 10.74 -8.83 -3.70
C SER A 320 10.83 -7.87 -4.87
N LEU A 321 9.78 -7.80 -5.68
CA LEU A 321 9.65 -6.83 -6.77
C LEU A 321 8.29 -6.12 -6.65
N CYS A 322 8.33 -4.81 -6.47
CA CYS A 322 7.16 -3.94 -6.49
C CYS A 322 7.24 -3.00 -7.69
N LEU A 323 6.23 -3.07 -8.57
CA LEU A 323 6.12 -2.22 -9.76
C LEU A 323 4.93 -1.27 -9.62
N ASN A 324 5.18 0.03 -9.57
CA ASN A 324 4.14 1.05 -9.64
C ASN A 324 4.07 1.57 -11.08
N CYS A 325 3.02 1.25 -11.83
CA CYS A 325 2.92 1.54 -13.26
C CYS A 325 1.82 2.55 -13.57
N ALA A 326 2.10 3.49 -14.47
CA ALA A 326 1.13 4.44 -14.97
C ALA A 326 0.67 4.14 -16.42
N ASP A 327 1.41 3.30 -17.17
CA ASP A 327 1.32 3.22 -18.64
C ASP A 327 0.88 1.86 -19.21
N GLU A 328 0.93 1.78 -20.55
CA GLU A 328 0.41 0.76 -21.45
C GLU A 328 0.94 -0.67 -21.22
N GLU A 329 0.03 -1.64 -21.43
CA GLU A 329 0.23 -3.09 -21.36
C GLU A 329 1.49 -3.60 -22.09
N ALA A 330 1.79 -3.01 -23.26
CA ALA A 330 2.82 -3.48 -24.17
C ALA A 330 4.23 -3.44 -23.57
N PHE A 331 4.53 -2.41 -22.78
CA PHE A 331 5.84 -2.30 -22.15
C PHE A 331 6.06 -3.40 -21.10
N LEU A 332 5.10 -3.56 -20.19
CA LEU A 332 5.18 -4.56 -19.14
C LEU A 332 5.32 -5.97 -19.71
N ALA A 333 4.68 -6.23 -20.86
CA ALA A 333 4.86 -7.47 -21.58
C ALA A 333 6.33 -7.71 -21.99
N HIS A 334 6.97 -6.72 -22.63
CA HIS A 334 8.38 -6.81 -23.02
C HIS A 334 9.32 -6.93 -21.81
N LEU A 335 9.05 -6.20 -20.73
CA LEU A 335 9.80 -6.30 -19.48
C LEU A 335 9.72 -7.72 -18.90
N PHE A 336 8.51 -8.27 -18.81
CA PHE A 336 8.30 -9.62 -18.31
C PHE A 336 8.90 -10.67 -19.21
N ASP A 337 8.91 -10.50 -20.53
CA ASP A 337 9.57 -11.43 -21.47
C ASP A 337 11.09 -11.45 -21.29
N ALA A 338 11.70 -10.30 -20.98
CA ALA A 338 13.14 -10.19 -20.77
C ALA A 338 13.61 -10.72 -19.41
N LEU A 339 12.80 -10.66 -18.35
CA LEU A 339 13.27 -10.98 -17.00
C LEU A 339 13.30 -12.47 -16.67
N SER A 340 14.16 -12.88 -15.75
CA SER A 340 14.11 -14.16 -15.07
C SER A 340 14.53 -13.97 -13.61
N LEU A 341 13.65 -14.32 -12.67
CA LEU A 341 13.76 -13.96 -11.25
C LEU A 341 13.62 -15.22 -10.38
N PRO A 342 14.60 -16.15 -10.40
CA PRO A 342 14.46 -17.47 -9.77
C PRO A 342 14.27 -17.45 -8.25
N SER A 343 14.66 -16.37 -7.58
CA SER A 343 14.49 -16.22 -6.12
C SER A 343 13.26 -15.41 -5.71
N LEU A 344 12.40 -15.02 -6.66
CA LEU A 344 11.26 -14.15 -6.38
C LEU A 344 10.23 -14.84 -5.48
N ARG A 345 9.93 -14.20 -4.34
CA ARG A 345 8.94 -14.64 -3.35
C ARG A 345 7.73 -13.70 -3.28
N MET A 346 7.96 -12.41 -3.49
CA MET A 346 6.92 -11.39 -3.40
C MET A 346 6.89 -10.58 -4.69
N PHE A 347 5.72 -10.50 -5.31
CA PHE A 347 5.48 -9.64 -6.46
C PHE A 347 4.26 -8.76 -6.17
N ASP A 348 4.49 -7.45 -6.15
CA ASP A 348 3.44 -6.45 -5.98
C ASP A 348 3.37 -5.59 -7.24
N ALA A 349 2.17 -5.44 -7.79
CA ALA A 349 1.91 -4.57 -8.92
C ALA A 349 0.85 -3.55 -8.53
N CYS A 350 1.16 -2.26 -8.71
CA CYS A 350 0.25 -1.17 -8.44
C CYS A 350 0.05 -0.34 -9.70
N VAL A 351 -1.20 -0.09 -10.08
CA VAL A 351 -1.55 0.75 -11.23
C VAL A 351 -2.34 1.95 -10.73
N TRP A 352 -1.97 3.16 -11.19
CA TRP A 352 -2.59 4.40 -10.71
C TRP A 352 -3.52 5.08 -11.73
N ALA A 353 -3.53 4.63 -12.98
CA ALA A 353 -4.40 5.22 -13.99
C ALA A 353 -5.88 4.87 -13.73
N ALA A 354 -6.76 5.82 -14.06
CA ALA A 354 -8.22 5.67 -13.90
C ALA A 354 -8.85 4.79 -15.00
N ASP A 355 -8.13 4.57 -16.11
CA ASP A 355 -8.62 3.81 -17.25
C ASP A 355 -8.37 2.31 -17.07
N GLU A 356 -9.10 1.49 -17.84
CA GLU A 356 -8.95 0.03 -17.90
C GLU A 356 -7.59 -0.38 -18.48
N ILE A 357 -6.49 -0.12 -17.75
CA ILE A 357 -5.17 -0.61 -18.12
C ILE A 357 -5.24 -2.14 -18.10
N ARG A 358 -4.99 -2.72 -19.27
CA ARG A 358 -4.86 -4.16 -19.41
C ARG A 358 -3.51 -4.57 -18.87
N TRP A 359 -3.52 -5.50 -17.92
CA TRP A 359 -2.30 -6.08 -17.39
C TRP A 359 -1.86 -7.26 -18.27
N PRO A 360 -0.57 -7.38 -18.65
CA PRO A 360 -0.10 -8.44 -19.56
C PRO A 360 0.03 -9.77 -18.80
N HIS A 361 -1.12 -10.34 -18.42
CA HIS A 361 -1.21 -11.53 -17.58
C HIS A 361 -0.47 -12.73 -18.17
N LYS A 362 -0.49 -12.88 -19.49
CA LYS A 362 0.19 -13.98 -20.18
C LYS A 362 1.70 -13.91 -19.95
N GLN A 363 2.32 -12.78 -20.21
CA GLN A 363 3.76 -12.59 -20.06
C GLN A 363 4.19 -12.67 -18.60
N LEU A 364 3.35 -12.21 -17.66
CA LEU A 364 3.62 -12.40 -16.23
C LEU A 364 3.60 -13.89 -15.83
N ILE A 365 2.64 -14.67 -16.34
CA ILE A 365 2.61 -16.13 -16.15
C ILE A 365 3.88 -16.77 -16.76
N ASP A 366 4.26 -16.35 -17.98
CA ASP A 366 5.45 -16.85 -18.67
C ASP A 366 6.74 -16.50 -17.89
N LEU A 367 6.82 -15.31 -17.28
CA LEU A 367 7.90 -14.91 -16.37
C LEU A 367 8.01 -15.86 -15.17
N PHE A 368 6.90 -16.13 -14.48
CA PHE A 368 6.90 -17.02 -13.33
C PHE A 368 7.26 -18.46 -13.71
N ALA A 369 6.71 -18.96 -14.81
CA ALA A 369 7.02 -20.29 -15.32
C ALA A 369 8.50 -20.44 -15.71
N ARG A 370 9.06 -19.44 -16.41
CA ARG A 370 10.48 -19.42 -16.82
C ARG A 370 11.42 -19.25 -15.63
N SER A 371 11.03 -18.45 -14.64
CA SER A 371 11.85 -18.20 -13.44
C SER A 371 11.84 -19.41 -12.50
N ASN A 372 10.80 -20.25 -12.55
CA ASN A 372 10.57 -21.33 -11.59
C ASN A 372 10.71 -20.83 -10.14
N CYS A 373 10.14 -19.65 -9.86
CA CYS A 373 10.35 -18.93 -8.62
C CYS A 373 9.46 -19.46 -7.49
N PRO A 374 9.94 -19.43 -6.23
CA PRO A 374 9.16 -19.84 -5.06
C PRO A 374 8.21 -18.72 -4.61
N LEU A 375 7.30 -18.29 -5.50
CA LEU A 375 6.41 -17.17 -5.22
C LEU A 375 5.46 -17.52 -4.06
N GLU A 376 5.49 -16.69 -3.02
CA GLU A 376 4.68 -16.81 -1.81
C GLU A 376 3.50 -15.83 -1.86
N ARG A 377 3.73 -14.63 -2.42
CA ARG A 377 2.74 -13.55 -2.46
C ARG A 377 2.68 -12.90 -3.83
N LEU A 378 1.47 -12.75 -4.33
CA LEU A 378 1.14 -11.96 -5.52
C LEU A 378 0.05 -10.95 -5.15
N SER A 379 0.35 -9.65 -5.25
CA SER A 379 -0.64 -8.61 -5.00
C SER A 379 -0.81 -7.69 -6.21
N PHE A 380 -2.06 -7.36 -6.46
CA PHE A 380 -2.46 -6.40 -7.47
C PHE A 380 -3.25 -5.27 -6.81
N ARG A 381 -2.83 -4.04 -7.09
CA ARG A 381 -3.48 -2.81 -6.61
C ARG A 381 -3.86 -1.92 -7.77
N GLY A 382 -5.06 -1.35 -7.70
CA GLY A 382 -5.57 -0.42 -8.70
C GLY A 382 -6.27 -1.05 -9.92
N PHE A 383 -6.31 -2.38 -10.03
CA PHE A 383 -7.09 -3.07 -11.08
C PHE A 383 -7.67 -4.39 -10.58
N THR A 384 -8.66 -4.90 -11.32
CA THR A 384 -9.36 -6.15 -10.97
C THR A 384 -8.75 -7.31 -11.76
N VAL A 385 -8.34 -8.37 -11.07
CA VAL A 385 -7.93 -9.62 -11.71
C VAL A 385 -9.15 -10.51 -11.86
N MET A 386 -9.41 -10.97 -13.09
CA MET A 386 -10.53 -11.88 -13.34
C MET A 386 -10.24 -13.25 -12.71
N ASP A 387 -11.28 -13.93 -12.22
CA ASP A 387 -11.14 -15.27 -11.62
C ASP A 387 -10.43 -16.28 -12.54
N VAL A 388 -10.64 -16.17 -13.85
CA VAL A 388 -9.95 -17.02 -14.85
C VAL A 388 -8.44 -16.79 -14.84
N GLN A 389 -7.97 -15.55 -14.64
CA GLN A 389 -6.55 -15.23 -14.53
C GLN A 389 -6.01 -15.66 -13.17
N ARG A 390 -6.76 -15.39 -12.09
CA ARG A 390 -6.42 -15.84 -10.73
C ARG A 390 -6.20 -17.35 -10.67
N ALA A 391 -7.11 -18.13 -11.26
CA ALA A 391 -7.00 -19.58 -11.35
C ALA A 391 -5.72 -20.03 -12.08
N LYS A 392 -5.29 -19.32 -13.13
CA LYS A 392 -4.04 -19.62 -13.84
C LYS A 392 -2.80 -19.38 -12.96
N TYR A 393 -2.78 -18.31 -12.16
CA TYR A 393 -1.69 -18.04 -11.23
C TYR A 393 -1.57 -19.13 -10.15
N VAL A 394 -2.70 -19.49 -9.54
CA VAL A 394 -2.76 -20.54 -8.50
C VAL A 394 -2.41 -21.92 -9.08
N ALA A 395 -2.83 -22.22 -10.31
CA ALA A 395 -2.48 -23.48 -10.97
C ALA A 395 -0.97 -23.59 -11.26
N LEU A 396 -0.31 -22.47 -11.59
CA LEU A 396 1.13 -22.42 -11.81
C LEU A 396 1.91 -22.56 -10.50
N ILE A 397 1.43 -21.91 -9.43
CA ILE A 397 2.10 -21.85 -8.13
C ILE A 397 1.08 -22.19 -7.03
N PRO A 398 0.94 -23.48 -6.66
CA PRO A 398 -0.08 -23.90 -5.70
C PRO A 398 0.08 -23.32 -4.29
N SER A 399 1.27 -22.83 -3.93
CA SER A 399 1.55 -22.18 -2.64
C SER A 399 1.19 -20.69 -2.61
N LEU A 400 0.72 -20.12 -3.72
CA LEU A 400 0.57 -18.69 -3.88
C LEU A 400 -0.60 -18.12 -3.08
N ASP A 401 -0.32 -17.11 -2.25
CA ASP A 401 -1.33 -16.24 -1.67
C ASP A 401 -1.59 -15.06 -2.63
N VAL A 402 -2.76 -15.08 -3.29
CA VAL A 402 -3.18 -13.99 -4.19
C VAL A 402 -4.00 -13.00 -3.40
N VAL A 403 -3.40 -11.86 -3.08
CA VAL A 403 -4.03 -10.80 -2.30
C VAL A 403 -4.51 -9.69 -3.23
N GLU A 404 -5.81 -9.64 -3.46
CA GLU A 404 -6.43 -8.50 -4.13
C GLU A 404 -6.67 -7.38 -3.12
N SER A 405 -6.10 -6.22 -3.41
CA SER A 405 -6.38 -5.01 -2.64
C SER A 405 -7.63 -4.32 -3.16
N VAL A 406 -8.37 -3.68 -2.25
CA VAL A 406 -9.54 -2.86 -2.59
C VAL A 406 -9.11 -1.74 -3.56
N PRO A 407 -9.88 -1.45 -4.62
CA PRO A 407 -9.56 -0.39 -5.58
C PRO A 407 -9.27 0.96 -4.89
N VAL A 408 -8.12 1.54 -5.23
CA VAL A 408 -7.59 2.80 -4.67
C VAL A 408 -8.49 4.01 -4.94
N ALA A 409 -9.44 3.91 -5.88
CA ALA A 409 -10.42 4.95 -6.20
C ALA A 409 -11.26 5.41 -5.00
N LEU A 410 -11.40 4.58 -3.95
CA LEU A 410 -12.09 4.95 -2.71
C LEU A 410 -11.20 5.73 -1.72
N GLU A 411 -9.87 5.60 -1.80
CA GLU A 411 -8.94 6.30 -0.90
C GLU A 411 -8.59 7.71 -1.40
N PHE A 412 -8.38 7.88 -2.71
CA PHE A 412 -8.05 9.21 -3.27
C PHE A 412 -9.23 10.20 -3.26
N ASN A 413 -10.46 9.74 -3.44
CA ASN A 413 -11.63 10.63 -3.38
C ASN A 413 -11.94 11.12 -1.96
N ARG A 414 -11.55 10.36 -0.93
CA ARG A 414 -11.67 10.78 0.47
C ARG A 414 -10.81 12.01 0.78
N ASN A 415 -9.65 12.13 0.12
CA ASN A 415 -8.73 13.24 0.31
C ASN A 415 -9.07 14.49 -0.53
N LYS A 416 -9.91 14.36 -1.57
CA LYS A 416 -10.37 15.50 -2.39
C LYS A 416 -11.62 16.21 -1.86
N GLN A 417 -12.47 15.55 -1.07
CA GLN A 417 -13.73 16.14 -0.57
C GLN A 417 -13.63 16.79 0.83
N GLY A 418 -12.43 16.87 1.41
CA GLY A 418 -12.20 17.39 2.77
C GLY A 418 -11.51 18.76 2.90
N SER A 419 -11.40 19.57 1.84
CA SER A 419 -10.76 20.90 1.93
C SER A 419 -11.76 22.05 2.12
N SER A 420 -12.57 21.96 3.17
CA SER A 420 -13.06 23.15 3.88
C SER A 420 -12.96 22.93 5.39
N SER A 421 -11.92 23.51 5.99
CA SER A 421 -11.78 23.81 7.42
C SER A 421 -12.38 22.79 8.43
N HIS A 422 -11.69 21.69 8.71
CA HIS A 422 -11.38 21.18 10.06
C HIS A 422 -10.79 19.76 9.99
N GLU A 423 -9.72 19.57 10.77
CA GLU A 423 -9.09 18.32 11.25
C GLU A 423 -9.25 17.02 10.43
N ASP A 424 -8.13 16.62 9.83
CA ASP A 424 -7.92 15.42 9.03
C ASP A 424 -7.83 14.14 9.91
N PRO A 425 -8.68 13.10 9.72
CA PRO A 425 -8.78 11.96 10.65
C PRO A 425 -7.82 10.78 10.39
N PHE A 426 -6.78 10.92 9.55
CA PHE A 426 -5.81 9.83 9.28
C PHE A 426 -4.34 10.13 9.58
N SER A 427 -4.09 10.92 10.63
CA SER A 427 -2.80 10.94 11.34
C SER A 427 -2.74 9.81 12.39
N ASN A 428 -2.54 8.56 11.99
CA ASN A 428 -2.30 7.45 12.94
C ASN A 428 -1.06 6.61 12.62
N ILE A 429 -0.05 7.23 12.01
CA ILE A 429 1.32 7.02 12.44
C ILE A 429 1.63 8.21 13.35
N VAL A 430 1.98 7.93 14.61
CA VAL A 430 2.44 8.97 15.54
C VAL A 430 3.84 9.40 15.07
N VAL A 431 3.86 10.33 14.13
CA VAL A 431 5.03 11.11 13.72
C VAL A 431 5.04 12.31 14.66
N GLU A 432 5.84 12.25 15.72
CA GLU A 432 5.87 13.29 16.74
C GLU A 432 6.96 14.31 16.46
N ASN A 433 6.52 15.53 16.19
CA ASN A 433 7.35 16.68 15.87
C ASN A 433 7.89 17.33 17.15
N VAL A 434 9.20 17.26 17.41
CA VAL A 434 9.82 18.09 18.46
C VAL A 434 10.26 19.41 17.83
N ILE A 435 9.56 20.51 18.15
CA ILE A 435 9.96 21.85 17.71
C ILE A 435 11.05 22.39 18.64
N CYS A 436 12.28 22.51 18.15
CA CYS A 436 13.37 23.18 18.87
C CYS A 436 13.87 24.35 18.02
N GLY A 437 13.45 25.58 18.35
CA GLY A 437 13.92 26.80 17.69
C GLY A 437 13.49 26.99 16.23
N GLY A 438 12.29 26.50 15.85
CA GLY A 438 11.78 26.57 14.46
C GLY A 438 11.97 25.29 13.64
N MET A 439 12.55 24.24 14.24
CA MET A 439 12.96 23.01 13.58
C MET A 439 12.18 21.81 14.11
N ILE A 440 11.61 20.97 13.24
CA ILE A 440 10.89 19.74 13.62
C ILE A 440 11.89 18.58 13.59
N VAL A 441 12.16 17.97 14.74
CA VAL A 441 12.93 16.73 14.85
C VAL A 441 11.98 15.61 15.25
N ILE A 442 11.83 14.58 14.41
CA ILE A 442 10.97 13.43 14.72
C ILE A 442 11.83 12.31 15.30
N LEU A 443 11.59 11.95 16.56
CA LEU A 443 12.27 10.85 17.25
C LEU A 443 11.45 9.57 17.16
N VAL A 444 11.82 8.68 16.23
CA VAL A 444 11.25 7.32 16.16
C VAL A 444 12.11 6.39 17.02
N LEU A 445 11.76 6.25 18.29
CA LEU A 445 12.36 5.26 19.20
C LEU A 445 11.67 3.91 19.03
N GLU A 446 12.30 3.00 18.28
CA GLU A 446 11.89 1.60 18.22
C GLU A 446 12.62 0.81 19.34
N ALA A 447 11.85 0.23 20.26
CA ALA A 447 12.39 -0.56 21.35
C ALA A 447 12.92 -1.91 20.81
N ALA A 448 14.21 -1.99 20.52
CA ALA A 448 14.90 -3.27 20.30
C ALA A 448 15.00 -4.00 21.66
N GLY A 449 14.19 -5.02 21.84
CA GLY A 449 14.17 -5.85 23.04
C GLY A 449 15.39 -6.77 23.12
N GLU A 450 16.49 -6.30 23.71
CA GLU A 450 17.46 -7.16 24.38
C GLU A 450 17.36 -6.93 25.89
N MET A 451 16.55 -7.75 26.57
CA MET A 451 16.66 -7.92 28.02
C MET A 451 17.28 -9.28 28.31
N ARG A 452 18.57 -9.26 28.67
CA ARG A 452 19.16 -10.29 29.52
C ARG A 452 18.89 -9.91 30.97
N LYS A 453 18.04 -10.70 31.64
CA LYS A 453 18.29 -11.31 32.95
C LYS A 453 17.25 -12.37 33.23
#